data_AF-A0A2V2SAS1-F1
#
_entry.id   AF-A0A2V2SAS1-F1
#
_cell.length_a   1.000
_cell.length_b   1.000
_cell.length_c   1.000
_cell.angle_alpha   90.00
_cell.angle_beta   90.00
_cell.angle_gamma   90.00
#
_symmetry.space_group_name_H-M   'P 1'
#
loop_
_entity.id
_entity.type
_entity.pdbx_description
1 polymer ?
#
loop_
_entity_poly.entity_id
_entity_poly.type
_entity_poly.pdbx_seq_one_letter_code
_entity_poly.pdbx_strand_id
1 'polypeptide(L)'
;MKAHLLAGLIAILSPTVLFGQWQIAVDENGHSNTNSLSAPISTSALPWMVGPDPTDGLMNWNSVLIYTLPFAGVRGDVLVQDPVQGSPILDVLRFDGANHLIFYSDSIDGYDSLADTPGPPNPFLPLIAGPYTEGPAGMPEGQPQWIDYAPNPNMPGGDPSNPVYRFYSEVPEPLSGLIALNVLGAFAGAALRRRNLNRS
;
A
#
# COMPACT_ATOMS: atom_id res chain seq x y z
N MET A 1 -60.13 30.58 -18.86
CA MET A 1 -58.69 30.91 -18.89
C MET A 1 -57.96 29.92 -17.99
N LYS A 2 -56.88 29.32 -18.52
CA LYS A 2 -56.06 28.28 -17.92
C LYS A 2 -55.13 28.87 -16.84
N ALA A 3 -54.82 28.10 -15.80
CA ALA A 3 -53.55 28.20 -15.08
C ALA A 3 -53.20 26.83 -14.50
N HIS A 4 -52.21 26.17 -15.10
CA HIS A 4 -51.59 24.96 -14.56
C HIS A 4 -50.53 25.40 -13.54
N LEU A 5 -50.66 24.93 -12.30
CA LEU A 5 -49.65 25.09 -11.26
C LEU A 5 -48.54 24.06 -11.52
N LEU A 6 -47.44 24.53 -12.11
CA LEU A 6 -46.19 23.78 -12.22
C LEU A 6 -45.28 24.25 -11.08
N ALA A 7 -45.19 23.47 -10.00
CA ALA A 7 -44.22 23.72 -8.93
C ALA A 7 -42.92 22.97 -9.26
N GLY A 8 -41.83 23.73 -9.42
CA GLY A 8 -40.54 23.25 -9.87
C GLY A 8 -39.83 22.36 -8.85
N LEU A 9 -39.23 21.29 -9.36
CA LEU A 9 -38.27 20.45 -8.65
C LEU A 9 -36.98 21.26 -8.43
N ILE A 10 -36.67 21.63 -7.19
CA ILE A 10 -35.35 22.17 -6.84
C ILE A 10 -34.42 20.97 -6.66
N ALA A 11 -33.61 20.67 -7.68
CA ALA A 11 -32.48 19.76 -7.53
C ALA A 11 -31.38 20.50 -6.76
N ILE A 12 -31.25 20.19 -5.47
CA ILE A 12 -30.07 20.57 -4.68
C ILE A 12 -28.94 19.64 -5.13
N LEU A 13 -28.17 20.07 -6.11
CA LEU A 13 -26.83 19.53 -6.32
C LEU A 13 -25.98 20.10 -5.19
N SER A 14 -25.70 19.29 -4.17
CA SER A 14 -24.67 19.61 -3.18
C SER A 14 -23.31 19.26 -3.78
N PRO A 15 -22.49 20.24 -4.21
CA PRO A 15 -21.07 19.96 -4.40
C PRO A 15 -20.47 19.77 -3.01
N THR A 16 -20.22 18.51 -2.59
CA THR A 16 -19.25 18.27 -1.52
C THR A 16 -17.90 18.69 -2.06
N VAL A 17 -17.44 19.86 -1.62
CA VAL A 17 -16.17 20.45 -2.04
C VAL A 17 -15.05 19.54 -1.52
N LEU A 18 -14.32 18.90 -2.44
CA LEU A 18 -13.10 18.13 -2.23
C LEU A 18 -11.97 19.06 -1.74
N PHE A 19 -11.99 19.43 -0.47
CA PHE A 19 -10.83 20.04 0.20
C PHE A 19 -10.71 19.42 1.60
N GLY A 20 -9.63 18.68 1.84
CA GLY A 20 -9.25 18.20 3.18
C GLY A 20 -9.26 16.69 3.43
N GLN A 21 -9.55 15.86 2.42
CA GLN A 21 -9.45 14.40 2.55
C GLN A 21 -8.01 13.93 2.33
N TRP A 22 -7.45 13.19 3.28
CA TRP A 22 -6.16 12.52 3.10
C TRP A 22 -6.27 11.41 2.06
N GLN A 23 -5.36 11.42 1.09
CA GLN A 23 -5.20 10.34 0.10
C GLN A 23 -3.85 9.66 0.31
N ILE A 24 -3.85 8.53 1.00
CA ILE A 24 -2.64 7.87 1.47
C ILE A 24 -2.40 6.61 0.65
N ALA A 25 -1.34 6.60 -0.15
CA ALA A 25 -0.80 5.41 -0.75
C ALA A 25 0.45 4.99 0.03
N VAL A 26 0.57 3.71 0.37
CA VAL A 26 1.75 3.09 1.00
C VAL A 26 2.04 1.75 0.34
N ASP A 27 3.29 1.30 0.42
CA ASP A 27 3.70 -0.04 0.00
C ASP A 27 4.40 -0.83 1.12
N GLU A 28 4.92 -1.99 0.79
CA GLU A 28 5.65 -2.89 1.69
C GLU A 28 7.13 -2.53 1.88
N ASN A 29 7.58 -1.45 1.24
CA ASN A 29 9.00 -1.05 1.18
C ASN A 29 9.26 0.34 1.78
N GLY A 30 8.30 0.89 2.52
CA GLY A 30 8.43 2.21 3.16
C GLY A 30 8.15 3.38 2.23
N HIS A 31 7.71 3.15 0.99
CA HIS A 31 7.33 4.24 0.10
C HIS A 31 5.91 4.70 0.38
N SER A 32 5.65 5.99 0.17
CA SER A 32 4.34 6.58 0.39
C SER A 32 4.05 7.82 -0.46
N ASN A 33 2.77 8.18 -0.52
CA ASN A 33 2.25 9.42 -1.11
C ASN A 33 0.97 9.82 -0.36
N THR A 34 0.84 11.10 0.02
CA THR A 34 -0.29 11.61 0.84
C THR A 34 -1.24 12.57 0.11
N ASN A 35 -0.98 12.85 -1.18
CA ASN A 35 -1.60 13.96 -1.90
C ASN A 35 -2.49 13.50 -3.06
N SER A 36 -2.30 12.28 -3.56
CA SER A 36 -3.13 11.73 -4.64
C SER A 36 -2.93 10.21 -4.78
N LEU A 37 -3.99 9.41 -4.79
CA LEU A 37 -3.88 7.96 -5.06
C LEU A 37 -3.41 7.64 -6.49
N SER A 38 -3.38 8.63 -7.40
CA SER A 38 -2.95 8.45 -8.80
C SER A 38 -1.52 8.91 -9.07
N ALA A 39 -0.87 9.59 -8.12
CA ALA A 39 0.52 10.01 -8.28
C ALA A 39 1.47 8.86 -7.87
N PRO A 40 2.67 8.77 -8.49
CA PRO A 40 3.65 7.75 -8.15
C PRO A 40 3.97 7.73 -6.65
N ILE A 41 4.16 6.53 -6.10
CA ILE A 41 4.63 6.38 -4.73
C ILE A 41 6.09 6.85 -4.65
N SER A 42 6.42 7.61 -3.60
CA SER A 42 7.75 8.21 -3.43
C SER A 42 8.38 7.74 -2.14
N THR A 43 9.69 7.85 -1.99
CA THR A 43 10.40 7.26 -0.86
C THR A 43 10.21 7.95 0.50
N SER A 44 9.44 9.05 0.60
CA SER A 44 9.50 9.90 1.80
C SER A 44 8.27 10.79 2.10
N ALA A 45 7.05 10.44 1.67
CA ALA A 45 5.88 11.28 1.99
C ALA A 45 5.44 11.15 3.47
N LEU A 46 5.43 9.92 3.99
CA LEU A 46 5.20 9.59 5.40
C LEU A 46 6.50 9.12 6.06
N PRO A 47 6.77 9.51 7.32
CA PRO A 47 7.79 8.85 8.13
C PRO A 47 7.46 7.37 8.30
N TRP A 48 8.48 6.53 8.25
CA TRP A 48 8.35 5.09 8.47
C TRP A 48 9.57 4.53 9.21
N MET A 49 9.40 3.36 9.82
CA MET A 49 10.48 2.60 10.43
C MET A 49 10.20 1.10 10.37
N VAL A 50 11.25 0.31 10.51
CA VAL A 50 11.14 -1.13 10.83
C VAL A 50 11.50 -1.31 12.29
N GLY A 51 10.64 -1.98 13.06
CA GLY A 51 10.87 -2.19 14.48
C GLY A 51 9.88 -3.14 15.15
N PRO A 52 9.93 -3.26 16.49
CA PRO A 52 8.99 -4.09 17.23
C PRO A 52 7.55 -3.62 17.06
N ASP A 53 6.63 -4.57 16.98
CA ASP A 53 5.19 -4.30 16.92
C ASP A 53 4.70 -3.63 18.21
N PRO A 54 4.22 -2.37 18.17
CA PRO A 54 3.76 -1.65 19.35
C PRO A 54 2.41 -2.16 19.89
N THR A 55 1.78 -3.11 19.20
CA THR A 55 0.46 -3.67 19.53
C THR A 55 0.52 -5.10 20.04
N ASP A 56 1.72 -5.68 20.16
CA ASP A 56 1.96 -7.08 20.53
C ASP A 56 1.27 -8.10 19.57
N GLY A 57 0.95 -7.69 18.34
CA GLY A 57 0.38 -8.57 17.32
C GLY A 57 1.29 -9.72 16.91
N LEU A 58 2.61 -9.50 16.96
CA LEU A 58 3.62 -10.55 16.80
C LEU A 58 4.62 -10.51 17.97
N MET A 59 4.21 -11.09 19.11
CA MET A 59 4.89 -11.01 20.41
C MET A 59 6.37 -11.48 20.45
N ASN A 60 6.87 -12.16 19.41
CA ASN A 60 8.26 -12.60 19.29
C ASN A 60 8.95 -12.12 17.99
N TRP A 61 8.36 -11.14 17.30
CA TRP A 61 8.88 -10.59 16.06
C TRP A 61 9.21 -9.11 16.24
N ASN A 62 10.45 -8.72 15.90
CA ASN A 62 10.96 -7.37 16.14
C ASN A 62 11.07 -6.53 14.87
N SER A 63 10.45 -6.96 13.77
CA SER A 63 10.64 -6.38 12.44
C SER A 63 9.31 -6.29 11.70
N VAL A 64 8.48 -5.32 12.06
CA VAL A 64 7.29 -4.93 11.28
C VAL A 64 7.52 -3.56 10.65
N LEU A 65 6.99 -3.34 9.45
CA LEU A 65 6.99 -2.03 8.82
C LEU A 65 5.90 -1.17 9.45
N ILE A 66 6.29 0.03 9.92
CA ILE A 66 5.40 0.96 10.60
C ILE A 66 5.45 2.31 9.90
N TYR A 67 4.31 2.76 9.38
CA TYR A 67 4.12 4.12 8.89
C TYR A 67 3.54 5.02 9.98
N THR A 68 4.04 6.26 10.08
CA THR A 68 3.45 7.31 10.91
C THR A 68 2.47 8.13 10.08
N LEU A 69 1.18 8.00 10.40
CA LEU A 69 0.09 8.74 9.76
C LEU A 69 0.00 10.18 10.31
N PRO A 70 -0.54 11.13 9.53
CA PRO A 70 -0.70 12.52 9.95
C PRO A 70 -1.85 12.73 10.95
N PHE A 71 -2.58 11.68 11.31
CA PHE A 71 -3.69 11.67 12.26
C PHE A 71 -3.79 10.33 12.98
N ALA A 72 -4.45 10.31 14.13
CA ALA A 72 -4.80 9.07 14.83
C ALA A 72 -6.12 8.53 14.26
N GLY A 73 -6.06 7.41 13.53
CA GLY A 73 -7.25 6.72 13.03
C GLY A 73 -7.87 5.79 14.09
N VAL A 74 -9.06 5.26 13.81
CA VAL A 74 -9.68 4.23 14.67
C VAL A 74 -8.82 2.96 14.67
N ARG A 75 -8.63 2.38 15.86
CA ARG A 75 -7.88 1.14 16.07
C ARG A 75 -8.60 -0.07 15.46
N GLY A 76 -7.89 -0.90 14.69
CA GLY A 76 -8.43 -2.12 14.11
C GLY A 76 -7.57 -2.68 12.97
N ASP A 77 -8.03 -3.78 12.38
CA ASP A 77 -7.31 -4.50 11.31
C ASP A 77 -8.08 -4.45 9.99
N VAL A 78 -7.36 -4.29 8.89
CA VAL A 78 -7.87 -4.49 7.52
C VAL A 78 -7.20 -5.73 6.96
N LEU A 79 -8.01 -6.71 6.56
CA LEU A 79 -7.53 -7.99 6.04
C LEU A 79 -7.49 -7.97 4.52
N VAL A 80 -6.41 -8.48 3.94
CA VAL A 80 -6.21 -8.63 2.50
C VAL A 80 -6.03 -10.10 2.16
N GLN A 81 -6.64 -10.53 1.07
CA GLN A 81 -6.56 -11.90 0.57
C GLN A 81 -6.03 -11.92 -0.87
N ASP A 82 -5.23 -12.93 -1.17
CA ASP A 82 -4.77 -13.22 -2.52
C ASP A 82 -5.67 -14.28 -3.19
N PRO A 83 -6.38 -13.92 -4.28
CA PRO A 83 -7.24 -14.87 -4.97
C PRO A 83 -6.46 -15.98 -5.70
N VAL A 84 -5.19 -15.76 -6.05
CA VAL A 84 -4.34 -16.72 -6.78
C VAL A 84 -3.96 -17.90 -5.88
N GLN A 85 -3.84 -17.66 -4.57
CA GLN A 85 -3.44 -18.67 -3.59
C GLN A 85 -4.61 -19.36 -2.88
N GLY A 86 -5.82 -19.23 -3.41
CA GLY A 86 -7.02 -19.83 -2.79
C GLY A 86 -7.64 -18.96 -1.69
N SER A 87 -7.39 -17.65 -1.72
CA SER A 87 -7.94 -16.64 -0.80
C SER A 87 -7.54 -16.77 0.70
N PRO A 88 -6.30 -17.15 1.05
CA PRO A 88 -5.81 -16.97 2.41
C PRO A 88 -5.70 -15.47 2.76
N ILE A 89 -5.77 -15.13 4.06
CA ILE A 89 -5.35 -13.81 4.53
C ILE A 89 -3.83 -13.81 4.54
N LEU A 90 -3.26 -13.03 3.65
CA LEU A 90 -1.82 -12.91 3.45
C LEU A 90 -1.33 -11.63 4.08
N ASP A 91 -2.00 -10.52 3.77
CA ASP A 91 -1.63 -9.22 4.33
C ASP A 91 -2.65 -8.70 5.33
N VAL A 92 -2.13 -7.98 6.31
CA VAL A 92 -2.91 -7.28 7.32
C VAL A 92 -2.35 -5.88 7.52
N LEU A 93 -3.25 -4.91 7.46
CA LEU A 93 -2.95 -3.50 7.71
C LEU A 93 -3.58 -3.16 9.06
N ARG A 94 -2.76 -2.96 10.09
CA ARG A 94 -3.21 -2.66 11.44
C ARG A 94 -3.07 -1.19 11.77
N PHE A 95 -4.17 -0.60 12.22
CA PHE A 95 -4.20 0.72 12.81
C PHE A 95 -4.17 0.59 14.34
N ASP A 96 -3.18 1.19 14.99
CA ASP A 96 -2.96 1.02 16.43
C ASP A 96 -3.82 1.96 17.30
N GLY A 97 -4.43 2.98 16.68
CA GLY A 97 -5.20 4.03 17.34
C GLY A 97 -4.38 5.24 17.80
N ALA A 98 -3.06 5.22 17.59
CA ALA A 98 -2.11 6.23 18.05
C ALA A 98 -1.35 6.92 16.92
N ASN A 99 -1.83 6.78 15.68
CA ASN A 99 -1.26 7.28 14.40
C ASN A 99 -0.31 6.32 13.67
N HIS A 100 -0.22 5.06 14.06
CA HIS A 100 0.59 4.09 13.33
C HIS A 100 -0.28 3.19 12.45
N LEU A 101 0.21 2.98 11.23
CA LEU A 101 -0.20 1.90 10.35
C LEU A 101 0.93 0.86 10.33
N ILE A 102 0.64 -0.36 10.73
CA ILE A 102 1.57 -1.49 10.73
C ILE A 102 1.20 -2.41 9.58
N PHE A 103 2.17 -2.75 8.76
CA PHE A 103 2.00 -3.65 7.61
C PHE A 103 2.59 -5.02 7.98
N TYR A 104 1.74 -6.04 7.99
CA TYR A 104 2.14 -7.44 8.03
C TYR A 104 1.88 -8.02 6.65
N SER A 105 2.92 -8.27 5.89
CA SER A 105 2.84 -9.04 4.64
C SER A 105 3.23 -10.49 4.92
N ASP A 106 2.79 -11.40 4.06
CA ASP A 106 3.26 -12.78 4.09
C ASP A 106 4.73 -12.87 3.64
N SER A 107 5.24 -14.08 3.44
CA SER A 107 6.64 -14.30 3.05
C SER A 107 6.79 -15.60 2.22
N ILE A 108 5.78 -15.92 1.41
CA ILE A 108 5.62 -17.21 0.72
C ILE A 108 6.67 -17.38 -0.39
N ASP A 109 7.06 -16.29 -1.03
CA ASP A 109 8.12 -16.21 -2.04
C ASP A 109 9.50 -15.90 -1.46
N GLY A 110 9.56 -15.35 -0.25
CA GLY A 110 10.79 -15.06 0.46
C GLY A 110 10.61 -14.00 1.54
N TYR A 111 11.72 -13.53 2.11
CA TYR A 111 11.76 -12.26 2.85
C TYR A 111 12.48 -11.25 1.95
N ASP A 112 11.75 -10.56 1.10
CA ASP A 112 12.26 -9.59 0.13
C ASP A 112 11.67 -8.17 0.26
N SER A 113 10.66 -7.99 1.11
CA SER A 113 10.07 -6.70 1.48
C SER A 113 10.40 -6.31 2.93
N LEU A 114 10.14 -5.04 3.28
CA LEU A 114 10.26 -4.58 4.67
C LEU A 114 9.05 -4.97 5.53
N ALA A 115 7.93 -5.29 4.90
CA ALA A 115 6.68 -5.65 5.58
C ALA A 115 6.55 -7.15 5.83
N ASP A 116 7.45 -7.99 5.32
CA ASP A 116 7.37 -9.44 5.46
C ASP A 116 7.41 -9.88 6.92
N THR A 117 6.47 -10.75 7.25
CA THR A 117 6.34 -11.31 8.59
C THR A 117 6.10 -12.82 8.53
N PRO A 118 6.32 -13.55 9.63
CA PRO A 118 6.05 -14.99 9.68
C PRO A 118 4.57 -15.37 9.49
N GLY A 119 3.69 -14.38 9.43
CA GLY A 119 2.25 -14.52 9.26
C GLY A 119 1.49 -13.33 9.84
N PRO A 120 0.17 -13.32 9.68
CA PRO A 120 -0.68 -12.23 10.17
C PRO A 120 -0.58 -12.09 11.70
N PRO A 121 -0.89 -10.90 12.25
CA PRO A 121 -0.85 -10.68 13.68
C PRO A 121 -1.84 -11.60 14.41
N ASN A 122 -1.45 -12.09 15.57
CA ASN A 122 -2.25 -12.95 16.42
C ASN A 122 -2.19 -12.49 17.89
N PRO A 123 -3.30 -12.01 18.48
CA PRO A 123 -4.64 -11.97 17.90
C PRO A 123 -4.86 -10.80 16.94
N PHE A 124 -5.92 -10.90 16.12
CA PHE A 124 -6.51 -9.73 15.47
C PHE A 124 -7.13 -8.78 16.49
N LEU A 125 -7.18 -7.49 16.13
CA LEU A 125 -7.90 -6.49 16.88
C LEU A 125 -9.42 -6.70 16.72
N PRO A 126 -10.25 -6.28 17.70
CA PRO A 126 -11.69 -6.56 17.66
C PRO A 126 -12.46 -5.95 16.48
N LEU A 127 -11.97 -4.83 15.94
CA LEU A 127 -12.58 -4.15 14.80
C LEU A 127 -11.84 -4.56 13.53
N ILE A 128 -12.57 -5.21 12.62
CA ILE A 128 -12.03 -5.80 11.39
C ILE A 128 -12.77 -5.24 10.17
N ALA A 129 -12.03 -4.91 9.12
CA ALA A 129 -12.56 -4.66 7.79
C ALA A 129 -11.99 -5.67 6.78
N GLY A 130 -12.80 -6.08 5.80
CA GLY A 130 -12.42 -7.07 4.78
C GLY A 130 -12.96 -8.48 5.03
N PRO A 131 -12.41 -9.51 4.37
CA PRO A 131 -11.20 -9.45 3.53
C PRO A 131 -11.40 -8.69 2.21
N TYR A 132 -10.39 -7.93 1.82
CA TYR A 132 -10.29 -7.30 0.51
C TYR A 132 -9.43 -8.15 -0.41
N THR A 133 -9.86 -8.34 -1.65
CA THR A 133 -9.07 -9.07 -2.65
C THR A 133 -8.04 -8.14 -3.25
N GLU A 134 -6.78 -8.54 -3.18
CA GLU A 134 -5.72 -7.85 -3.88
C GLU A 134 -5.88 -7.97 -5.41
N GLY A 135 -5.85 -6.81 -6.08
CA GLY A 135 -5.97 -6.71 -7.53
C GLY A 135 -7.31 -7.18 -8.12
N PRO A 136 -7.60 -6.81 -9.38
CA PRO A 136 -8.65 -7.48 -10.15
C PRO A 136 -8.23 -8.93 -10.46
N ALA A 137 -9.15 -9.89 -10.28
CA ALA A 137 -8.92 -11.27 -10.68
C ALA A 137 -8.45 -11.36 -12.15
N GLY A 138 -7.29 -11.99 -12.38
CA GLY A 138 -6.72 -12.18 -13.72
C GLY A 138 -5.72 -11.12 -14.19
N MET A 139 -5.22 -10.26 -13.28
CA MET A 139 -4.02 -9.46 -13.58
C MET A 139 -2.80 -10.38 -13.80
N PRO A 140 -1.95 -10.11 -14.80
CA PRO A 140 -0.68 -10.83 -14.97
C PRO A 140 0.24 -10.63 -13.77
N GLU A 141 0.96 -11.69 -13.37
CA GLU A 141 2.08 -11.65 -12.44
C GLU A 141 3.10 -10.56 -12.86
N GLY A 142 3.59 -9.77 -11.91
CA GLY A 142 4.54 -8.67 -12.15
C GLY A 142 3.91 -7.31 -12.51
N GLN A 143 2.59 -7.16 -12.38
CA GLN A 143 1.93 -5.85 -12.33
C GLN A 143 1.74 -5.43 -10.86
N PRO A 144 1.84 -4.12 -10.52
CA PRO A 144 1.59 -3.68 -9.16
C PRO A 144 0.16 -4.05 -8.80
N GLN A 145 0.00 -4.81 -7.72
CA GLN A 145 -1.30 -5.11 -7.17
C GLN A 145 -1.57 -4.13 -6.02
N TRP A 146 -2.84 -3.83 -5.80
CA TRP A 146 -3.23 -2.96 -4.70
C TRP A 146 -4.67 -3.21 -4.29
N ILE A 147 -4.98 -2.75 -3.09
CA ILE A 147 -6.35 -2.56 -2.62
C ILE A 147 -6.63 -1.07 -2.36
N ASP A 148 -7.85 -0.65 -2.68
CA ASP A 148 -8.38 0.67 -2.31
C ASP A 148 -9.31 0.53 -1.10
N TYR A 149 -9.06 1.33 -0.07
CA TYR A 149 -9.81 1.28 1.18
C TYR A 149 -10.27 2.67 1.62
N ALA A 150 -11.58 2.84 1.82
CA ALA A 150 -12.20 4.10 2.20
C ALA A 150 -13.02 3.91 3.49
N PRO A 151 -12.39 3.96 4.68
CA PRO A 151 -13.10 3.79 5.94
C PRO A 151 -14.07 4.95 6.19
N ASN A 152 -15.23 4.63 6.73
CA ASN A 152 -16.00 5.63 7.46
C ASN A 152 -15.31 5.95 8.81
N PRO A 153 -15.68 7.03 9.51
CA PRO A 153 -14.98 7.46 10.73
C PRO A 153 -14.99 6.46 11.90
N ASN A 154 -15.73 5.34 11.83
CA ASN A 154 -15.79 4.31 12.87
C ASN A 154 -15.15 2.98 12.44
N MET A 155 -14.53 2.93 11.26
CA MET A 155 -13.82 1.75 10.73
C MET A 155 -12.31 1.89 10.92
N PRO A 156 -11.53 0.80 10.91
CA PRO A 156 -10.07 0.85 11.09
C PRO A 156 -9.43 1.95 10.22
N GLY A 157 -8.57 2.78 10.81
CA GLY A 157 -7.94 3.89 10.09
C GLY A 157 -8.87 5.05 9.69
N GLY A 158 -10.15 5.01 10.06
CA GLY A 158 -11.09 6.11 9.87
C GLY A 158 -10.83 7.29 10.80
N ASP A 159 -11.15 8.49 10.31
CA ASP A 159 -11.11 9.78 11.01
C ASP A 159 -12.20 10.69 10.40
N PRO A 160 -12.71 11.74 11.09
CA PRO A 160 -13.67 12.68 10.51
C PRO A 160 -13.25 13.37 9.19
N SER A 161 -11.97 13.38 8.83
CA SER A 161 -11.48 13.80 7.50
C SER A 161 -11.81 12.82 6.37
N ASN A 162 -12.35 11.63 6.71
CA ASN A 162 -12.67 10.51 5.82
C ASN A 162 -11.49 10.09 4.94
N PRO A 163 -10.33 9.69 5.49
CA PRO A 163 -9.16 9.33 4.67
C PRO A 163 -9.48 8.21 3.67
N VAL A 164 -8.76 8.19 2.55
CA VAL A 164 -8.75 7.06 1.60
C VAL A 164 -7.35 6.53 1.46
N TYR A 165 -7.25 5.21 1.40
CA TYR A 165 -6.02 4.47 1.39
C TYR A 165 -5.87 3.65 0.11
N ARG A 166 -4.63 3.52 -0.35
CA ARG A 166 -4.21 2.50 -1.30
C ARG A 166 -3.02 1.76 -0.73
N PHE A 167 -3.14 0.44 -0.63
CA PHE A 167 -2.06 -0.42 -0.15
C PHE A 167 -1.58 -1.24 -1.34
N TYR A 168 -0.29 -1.15 -1.65
CA TYR A 168 0.34 -1.95 -2.70
C TYR A 168 1.07 -3.13 -2.05
N SER A 169 0.76 -4.37 -2.45
CA SER A 169 1.71 -5.48 -2.32
C SER A 169 2.55 -5.55 -3.59
N GLU A 170 3.86 -5.73 -3.43
CA GLU A 170 4.87 -5.71 -4.48
C GLU A 170 4.80 -4.50 -5.46
N VAL A 171 5.69 -3.52 -5.26
CA VAL A 171 5.99 -2.57 -6.34
C VAL A 171 6.91 -3.26 -7.35
N PRO A 172 6.60 -3.29 -8.66
CA PRO A 172 7.50 -3.87 -9.64
C PRO A 172 8.90 -3.30 -9.45
N GLU A 173 9.85 -4.16 -9.09
CA GLU A 173 11.23 -3.73 -8.93
C GLU A 173 11.66 -2.99 -10.21
N PRO A 174 12.29 -1.80 -10.11
CA PRO A 174 12.78 -1.10 -11.28
C PRO A 174 13.97 -1.86 -11.88
N LEU A 175 13.71 -2.89 -12.68
CA LEU A 175 14.63 -3.53 -13.63
C LEU A 175 16.10 -3.60 -13.16
N SER A 176 16.33 -3.96 -11.90
CA SER A 176 17.66 -4.09 -11.29
C SER A 176 18.56 -5.02 -12.14
N GLY A 177 17.94 -6.02 -12.79
CA GLY A 177 18.58 -6.93 -13.75
C GLY A 177 19.06 -6.27 -15.05
N LEU A 178 18.41 -5.22 -15.57
CA LEU A 178 18.91 -4.51 -16.76
C LEU A 178 20.13 -3.65 -16.44
N ILE A 179 20.22 -3.07 -15.24
CA ILE A 179 21.39 -2.29 -14.85
C ILE A 179 22.61 -3.22 -14.71
N ALA A 180 22.45 -4.39 -14.10
CA ALA A 180 23.51 -5.39 -14.00
C ALA A 180 24.03 -5.84 -15.38
N LEU A 181 23.13 -6.05 -16.35
CA LEU A 181 23.51 -6.46 -17.71
C LEU A 181 24.21 -5.35 -18.50
N ASN A 182 23.78 -4.09 -18.33
CA ASN A 182 24.43 -2.94 -18.99
C ASN A 182 25.83 -2.66 -18.41
N VAL A 183 26.00 -2.81 -17.10
CA VAL A 183 27.31 -2.64 -16.44
C VAL A 183 28.27 -3.76 -16.86
N LEU A 184 27.84 -5.02 -16.83
CA LEU A 184 28.64 -6.17 -17.30
C LEU A 184 28.97 -6.07 -18.80
N GLY A 185 28.01 -5.65 -19.63
CA GLY A 185 28.20 -5.44 -21.06
C GLY A 185 29.21 -4.34 -21.38
N ALA A 186 29.19 -3.24 -20.63
CA ALA A 186 30.16 -2.14 -20.78
C ALA A 186 31.58 -2.59 -20.41
N PHE A 187 31.75 -3.37 -19.33
CA PHE A 187 33.05 -3.90 -18.94
C PHE A 187 33.58 -4.95 -19.94
N ALA A 188 32.73 -5.86 -20.41
CA ALA A 188 33.10 -6.85 -21.42
C ALA A 188 33.48 -6.18 -22.76
N GLY A 189 32.72 -5.19 -23.20
CA GLY A 189 33.01 -4.42 -24.42
C GLY A 189 34.33 -3.64 -24.34
N ALA A 190 34.61 -2.99 -23.20
CA ALA A 190 35.87 -2.27 -22.98
C ALA A 190 37.10 -3.21 -22.94
N ALA A 191 36.97 -4.38 -22.31
CA ALA A 191 38.03 -5.39 -22.25
C ALA A 191 38.34 -6.00 -23.62
N LEU A 192 37.31 -6.28 -24.43
CA LEU A 192 37.48 -6.80 -25.80
C LEU A 192 38.11 -5.76 -26.73
N ARG A 193 37.74 -4.48 -26.60
CA ARG A 193 38.34 -3.39 -27.39
C ARG A 193 39.84 -3.21 -27.11
N ARG A 194 40.27 -3.34 -25.84
CA ARG A 194 41.69 -3.27 -25.48
C ARG A 194 42.53 -4.42 -26.06
N ARG A 195 41.97 -5.62 -26.18
CA ARG A 195 42.68 -6.79 -26.75
C ARG A 195 42.93 -6.67 -28.25
N ASN A 196 42.04 -5.99 -28.98
CA ASN A 196 42.17 -5.81 -30.42
C ASN A 196 43.18 -4.70 -30.79
N LEU A 197 43.39 -3.71 -29.92
CA LEU A 197 44.37 -2.64 -30.14
C LEU A 197 45.83 -3.07 -29.87
N ASN A 198 46.04 -4.13 -29.08
CA ASN A 198 47.38 -4.67 -28.77
C ASN A 198 47.82 -5.78 -29.74
N ARG A 199 47.06 -6.04 -30.81
CA ARG A 199 47.32 -7.09 -31.82
C ARG A 199 47.61 -6.54 -33.22
N SER A 200 47.71 -5.23 -33.37
CA SER A 200 48.24 -4.53 -34.55
C SER A 200 49.66 -4.05 -34.29
#